data_AF-A0A1I1C287-F1
#
_entry.id   AF-A0A1I1C287-F1
#
_cell.length_a   1.000
_cell.length_b   1.000
_cell.length_c   1.000
_cell.angle_alpha   90.00
_cell.angle_beta   90.00
_cell.angle_gamma   90.00
#
_symmetry.space_group_name_H-M   'P 1'
#
loop_
_entity.id
_entity.type
_entity.pdbx_description
1 polymer ?
#
loop_
_entity_poly.entity_id
_entity_poly.type
_entity_poly.pdbx_seq_one_letter_code
_entity_poly.pdbx_strand_id
1 'polypeptide(L)'
;MIELHFIECPKFRAGPYRREDPLHRWLRFLDERTTPEQLEELIEMDPTIRNAEERLSYLSEDDMTRMLYEAREKAQRDRISFIKDAREEGWEEGREAGIVEVARRMLNEGADVALVSRLTGMPTESVRTLAEQNER
;
A
#
# COMPACT_ATOMS: atom_id res chain seq x y z
N MET A 1 32.53 -22.15 21.76
CA MET A 1 31.42 -23.12 21.84
C MET A 1 30.16 -22.28 22.04
N ILE A 2 29.17 -22.39 21.15
CA ILE A 2 27.91 -21.66 21.29
C ILE A 2 26.95 -22.57 22.06
N GLU A 3 26.42 -22.08 23.18
CA GLU A 3 25.36 -22.74 23.93
C GLU A 3 24.03 -22.07 23.57
N LEU A 4 23.03 -22.88 23.20
CA LEU A 4 21.73 -22.40 22.77
C LEU A 4 20.69 -22.82 23.81
N HIS A 5 20.04 -21.84 24.43
CA HIS A 5 18.92 -22.06 25.33
C HIS A 5 17.60 -21.80 24.60
N PHE A 6 16.67 -22.74 24.71
CA PHE A 6 15.34 -22.61 24.12
C PHE A 6 14.29 -22.44 25.21
N ILE A 7 13.45 -21.42 25.09
CA ILE A 7 12.38 -21.11 26.03
C ILE A 7 11.05 -21.12 25.28
N GLU A 8 10.12 -21.94 25.74
CA GLU A 8 8.79 -22.03 25.16
C GLU A 8 7.83 -21.06 25.86
N CYS A 9 7.41 -20.00 25.15
CA CYS A 9 6.47 -19.01 25.68
C CYS A 9 5.16 -19.62 26.21
N PRO A 10 4.53 -20.64 25.57
CA PRO A 10 3.34 -21.27 26.13
C PRO A 10 3.57 -21.92 27.50
N LYS A 11 4.74 -22.58 27.69
CA LYS A 11 5.09 -23.22 28.98
C LYS A 11 5.38 -22.18 30.06
N PHE A 12 6.06 -21.08 29.70
CA PHE A 12 6.27 -19.96 30.61
C PHE A 12 4.94 -19.34 31.06
N ARG A 13 4.03 -19.05 30.12
CA ARG A 13 2.72 -18.45 30.40
C ARG A 13 1.82 -19.35 31.25
N ALA A 14 1.92 -20.66 31.11
CA ALA A 14 1.18 -21.62 31.91
C ALA A 14 1.77 -21.84 33.32
N GLY A 15 3.03 -21.45 33.53
CA GLY A 15 3.75 -21.66 34.77
C GLY A 15 3.63 -20.51 35.78
N PRO A 16 4.12 -20.71 37.01
CA PRO A 16 4.17 -19.65 38.01
C PRO A 16 5.17 -18.56 37.62
N TYR A 17 4.73 -17.31 37.73
CA TYR A 17 5.59 -16.15 37.54
C TYR A 17 6.33 -15.80 38.82
N ARG A 18 7.68 -15.79 38.77
CA ARG A 18 8.56 -15.46 39.90
C ARG A 18 9.18 -14.09 39.63
N ARG A 19 8.88 -13.10 40.46
CA ARG A 19 9.28 -11.70 40.22
C ARG A 19 10.70 -11.42 40.65
N GLU A 20 11.23 -12.26 41.54
CA GLU A 20 12.58 -12.18 42.08
C GLU A 20 13.62 -12.75 41.11
N ASP A 21 13.18 -13.53 40.12
CA ASP A 21 14.04 -14.14 39.11
C ASP A 21 14.23 -13.19 37.90
N PRO A 22 15.47 -12.75 37.61
CA PRO A 22 15.75 -11.87 36.48
C PRO A 22 15.29 -12.43 35.14
N LEU A 23 15.42 -13.75 34.89
CA LEU A 23 14.99 -14.35 33.63
C LEU A 23 13.47 -14.24 33.46
N HIS A 24 12.71 -14.49 34.53
CA HIS A 24 11.25 -14.33 34.49
C HIS A 24 10.84 -12.88 34.24
N ARG A 25 11.55 -11.90 34.82
CA ARG A 25 11.31 -10.47 34.55
C ARG A 25 11.57 -10.11 33.09
N TRP A 26 12.67 -10.60 32.52
CA TRP A 26 12.99 -10.41 31.09
C TRP A 26 12.00 -11.12 30.16
N LEU A 27 11.61 -12.35 30.47
CA LEU A 27 10.58 -13.06 29.71
C LEU A 27 9.23 -12.35 29.77
N ARG A 28 8.89 -11.75 30.92
CA ARG A 28 7.69 -10.91 31.05
C ARG A 28 7.84 -9.64 30.22
N PHE A 29 8.94 -8.91 30.34
CA PHE A 29 9.21 -7.71 29.55
C PHE A 29 9.08 -7.95 28.03
N LEU A 30 9.58 -9.09 27.55
CA LEU A 30 9.53 -9.47 26.12
C LEU A 30 8.21 -10.11 25.68
N ASP A 31 7.26 -10.38 26.59
CA ASP A 31 5.97 -10.98 26.25
C ASP A 31 5.00 -9.91 25.74
N GLU A 32 4.47 -10.10 24.54
CA GLU A 32 3.44 -9.25 23.89
C GLU A 32 2.17 -9.04 24.75
N ARG A 33 1.94 -9.91 25.75
CA ARG A 33 0.76 -9.87 26.63
C ARG A 33 0.98 -9.02 27.89
N THR A 34 2.16 -8.46 28.08
CA THR A 34 2.48 -7.64 29.26
C THR A 34 1.71 -6.33 29.20
N THR A 35 0.98 -6.03 30.27
CA THR A 35 0.18 -4.80 30.35
C THR A 35 1.07 -3.61 30.72
N PRO A 36 0.63 -2.36 30.44
CA PRO A 36 1.38 -1.16 30.83
C PRO A 36 1.72 -1.12 32.32
N GLU A 37 0.79 -1.54 33.19
CA GLU A 37 0.99 -1.55 34.65
C GLU A 37 2.05 -2.58 35.07
N GLN A 38 2.08 -3.74 34.40
CA GLN A 38 3.11 -4.76 34.63
C GLN A 38 4.48 -4.31 34.11
N LEU A 39 4.50 -3.59 32.99
CA LEU A 39 5.73 -3.00 32.45
C LEU A 39 6.30 -1.95 33.40
N GLU A 40 5.46 -1.08 33.96
CA GLU A 40 5.89 -0.09 34.95
C GLU A 40 6.46 -0.76 36.21
N GLU A 41 5.79 -1.81 36.73
CA GLU A 41 6.31 -2.62 37.85
C GLU A 41 7.69 -3.21 37.52
N LEU A 42 7.90 -3.74 36.30
CA LEU A 42 9.18 -4.28 35.88
C LEU A 42 10.29 -3.24 35.79
N ILE A 43 9.97 -2.05 35.27
CA ILE A 43 10.89 -0.91 35.14
C ILE A 43 11.33 -0.41 36.52
N GLU A 44 10.44 -0.42 37.50
CA GLU A 44 10.75 -0.12 38.90
C GLU A 44 11.63 -1.20 39.54
N MET A 45 11.31 -2.48 39.29
CA MET A 45 12.00 -3.61 39.91
C MET A 45 13.39 -3.92 39.33
N ASP A 46 13.64 -3.57 38.07
CA ASP A 46 14.88 -3.92 37.36
C ASP A 46 15.44 -2.72 36.56
N PRO A 47 16.54 -2.10 37.03
CA PRO A 47 17.19 -1.01 36.31
C PRO A 47 17.66 -1.39 34.89
N THR A 48 17.93 -2.66 34.61
CA THR A 48 18.35 -3.09 33.27
C THR A 48 17.18 -3.10 32.29
N ILE A 49 15.98 -3.47 32.76
CA ILE A 49 14.74 -3.38 31.99
C ILE A 49 14.38 -1.92 31.74
N ARG A 50 14.52 -1.03 32.73
CA ARG A 50 14.35 0.41 32.55
C ARG A 50 15.21 0.96 31.40
N ASN A 51 16.51 0.64 31.42
CA ASN A 51 17.43 1.08 30.37
C ASN A 51 17.04 0.52 29.00
N ALA A 52 16.56 -0.73 28.94
CA ALA A 52 16.09 -1.32 27.69
C ALA A 52 14.85 -0.62 27.16
N GLU A 53 13.87 -0.32 28.02
CA GLU A 53 12.66 0.42 27.64
C GLU A 53 12.98 1.84 27.16
N GLU A 54 13.83 2.58 27.86
CA GLU A 54 14.25 3.93 27.43
C GLU A 54 14.92 3.90 26.05
N ARG A 55 15.74 2.87 25.78
CA ARG A 55 16.37 2.68 24.47
C ARG A 55 15.36 2.31 23.39
N LEU A 56 14.39 1.45 23.69
CA LEU A 56 13.32 1.07 22.77
C LEU A 56 12.43 2.27 22.45
N SER A 57 12.02 3.04 23.47
CA SER A 57 11.24 4.27 23.31
C SER A 57 11.98 5.26 22.40
N TYR A 58 13.26 5.52 22.68
CA TYR A 58 14.09 6.40 21.85
C TYR A 58 14.21 5.94 20.39
N LEU A 59 14.43 4.65 20.14
CA LEU A 59 14.49 4.10 18.79
C LEU A 59 13.12 4.16 18.09
N SER A 60 12.04 3.91 18.83
CA SER A 60 10.68 3.95 18.29
C SER A 60 10.23 5.36 17.93
N GLU A 61 10.70 6.40 18.63
CA GLU A 61 10.43 7.80 18.28
C GLU A 61 11.02 8.19 16.91
N ASP A 62 12.25 7.73 16.59
CA ASP A 62 12.89 7.98 15.29
C ASP A 62 12.25 7.15 14.17
N ASP A 63 11.95 5.88 14.43
CA ASP A 63 11.34 4.98 13.46
C ASP A 63 9.88 5.37 13.13
N MET A 64 9.08 5.76 14.13
CA MET A 64 7.70 6.22 13.91
C MET A 64 7.67 7.55 13.14
N THR A 65 8.59 8.47 13.44
CA THR A 65 8.72 9.75 12.72
C THR A 65 9.13 9.51 11.27
N ARG A 66 10.11 8.62 11.03
CA ARG A 66 10.54 8.20 9.70
C ARG A 66 9.41 7.54 8.92
N MET A 67 8.70 6.58 9.53
CA MET A 67 7.56 5.91 8.93
C MET A 67 6.45 6.89 8.54
N LEU A 68 6.12 7.85 9.41
CA LEU A 68 5.11 8.87 9.11
C LEU A 68 5.52 9.77 7.94
N TYR A 69 6.80 10.14 7.88
CA TYR A 69 7.34 10.92 6.77
C TYR A 69 7.30 10.13 5.45
N GLU A 70 7.78 8.89 5.44
CA GLU A 70 7.73 7.99 4.28
C GLU A 70 6.30 7.73 3.81
N ALA A 71 5.36 7.49 4.73
CA ALA A 71 3.95 7.32 4.42
C ALA A 71 3.35 8.57 3.76
N ARG A 72 3.70 9.77 4.26
CA ARG A 72 3.28 11.04 3.68
C ARG A 72 3.86 11.22 2.27
N GLU A 73 5.15 10.98 2.09
CA GLU A 73 5.77 11.07 0.76
C GLU A 73 5.15 10.07 -0.22
N LYS A 74 4.91 8.83 0.22
CA LYS A 74 4.23 7.80 -0.57
C LYS A 74 2.85 8.27 -0.99
N ALA A 75 2.03 8.77 -0.07
CA ALA A 75 0.70 9.28 -0.39
C ALA A 75 0.72 10.44 -1.40
N GLN A 76 1.73 11.31 -1.34
CA GLN A 76 1.91 12.37 -2.33
C GLN A 76 2.29 11.82 -3.71
N ARG A 77 3.24 10.87 -3.77
CA ARG A 77 3.64 10.20 -5.01
C ARG A 77 2.48 9.44 -5.64
N ASP A 78 1.76 8.65 -4.85
CA ASP A 78 0.57 7.91 -5.30
C ASP A 78 -0.49 8.85 -5.88
N ARG A 79 -0.75 10.00 -5.22
CA ARG A 79 -1.69 11.00 -5.73
C ARG A 79 -1.23 11.62 -7.06
N ILE A 80 0.05 11.95 -7.19
CA ILE A 80 0.61 12.52 -8.43
C ILE A 80 0.49 11.51 -9.57
N SER A 81 0.88 10.25 -9.33
CA SER A 81 0.74 9.18 -10.31
C SER A 81 -0.72 8.97 -10.71
N PHE A 82 -1.62 8.85 -9.74
CA PHE A 82 -3.05 8.69 -10.00
C PHE A 82 -3.63 9.81 -10.88
N ILE A 83 -3.29 11.07 -10.60
CA ILE A 83 -3.76 12.21 -11.40
C ILE A 83 -3.16 12.17 -12.82
N LYS A 84 -1.88 11.78 -12.94
CA LYS A 84 -1.21 11.66 -14.24
C LYS A 84 -1.89 10.58 -15.08
N ASP A 85 -2.08 9.40 -14.52
CA ASP A 85 -2.66 8.25 -15.19
C ASP A 85 -4.10 8.56 -15.61
N ALA A 86 -4.93 9.12 -14.71
CA ALA A 86 -6.29 9.53 -15.03
C ALA A 86 -6.36 10.60 -16.15
N ARG A 87 -5.35 11.48 -16.24
CA ARG A 87 -5.28 12.47 -17.32
C ARG A 87 -4.87 11.85 -18.65
N GLU A 88 -3.96 10.88 -18.62
CA GLU A 88 -3.51 10.16 -19.80
C GLU A 88 -4.64 9.30 -20.38
N GLU A 89 -5.30 8.50 -19.53
CA GLU A 89 -6.48 7.72 -19.87
C GLU A 89 -7.59 8.61 -20.43
N GLY A 90 -7.95 9.70 -19.73
CA GLY A 90 -9.01 10.61 -20.20
C GLY A 90 -8.66 11.31 -21.53
N TRP A 91 -7.38 11.53 -21.82
CA TRP A 91 -6.95 12.08 -23.10
C TRP A 91 -7.02 11.06 -24.23
N GLU A 92 -6.64 9.81 -23.97
CA GLU A 92 -6.73 8.71 -24.93
C GLU A 92 -8.19 8.37 -25.25
N GLU A 93 -9.04 8.21 -24.23
CA GLU A 93 -10.49 8.00 -24.41
C GLU A 93 -11.13 9.16 -25.17
N GLY A 94 -10.81 10.41 -24.81
CA GLY A 94 -11.36 11.58 -25.50
C GLY A 94 -10.91 11.67 -26.96
N ARG A 95 -9.67 11.29 -27.26
CA ARG A 95 -9.15 11.22 -28.63
C ARG A 95 -9.85 10.14 -29.43
N GLU A 96 -10.02 8.94 -28.89
CA GLU A 96 -10.69 7.83 -29.57
C GLU A 96 -12.17 8.15 -29.82
N ALA A 97 -12.88 8.65 -28.80
CA ALA A 97 -14.27 9.08 -28.93
C ALA A 97 -14.45 10.16 -30.00
N GLY A 98 -13.55 11.15 -30.05
CA GLY A 98 -13.57 12.20 -31.07
C GLY A 98 -13.32 11.66 -32.49
N ILE A 99 -12.40 10.71 -32.65
CA ILE A 99 -12.14 10.05 -33.94
C ILE A 99 -13.38 9.28 -34.41
N VAL A 100 -14.01 8.51 -33.51
CA VAL A 100 -15.22 7.75 -33.80
C VAL A 100 -16.39 8.67 -34.16
N GLU A 101 -16.57 9.77 -33.45
CA GLU A 101 -17.62 10.74 -33.74
C GLU A 101 -17.45 11.38 -35.12
N VAL A 102 -16.23 11.80 -35.47
CA VAL A 102 -15.91 12.32 -36.80
C VAL A 102 -16.18 11.27 -37.87
N ALA A 103 -15.73 10.02 -37.67
CA ALA A 103 -15.98 8.94 -38.61
C ALA A 103 -17.49 8.70 -38.84
N ARG A 104 -18.30 8.70 -37.77
CA ARG A 104 -19.77 8.57 -37.88
C ARG A 104 -20.38 9.72 -38.68
N ARG A 105 -19.97 10.97 -38.44
CA ARG A 105 -20.46 12.14 -39.18
C ARG A 105 -20.12 12.03 -40.67
N MET A 106 -18.90 11.63 -41.01
CA MET A 106 -18.47 11.44 -42.39
C MET A 106 -19.30 10.36 -43.12
N LEU A 107 -19.53 9.22 -42.45
CA LEU A 107 -20.38 8.15 -43.01
C LEU A 107 -21.83 8.62 -43.23
N ASN A 108 -22.39 9.37 -42.28
CA ASN A 108 -23.74 9.94 -42.41
C ASN A 108 -23.86 10.97 -43.55
N GLU A 109 -22.77 11.67 -43.87
CA GLU A 109 -22.68 12.55 -45.04
C GLU A 109 -22.42 11.79 -46.36
N GLY A 110 -22.34 10.47 -46.33
CA GLY A 110 -22.17 9.61 -47.51
C GLY A 110 -20.71 9.40 -47.93
N ALA A 111 -19.74 9.68 -47.07
CA ALA A 111 -18.35 9.36 -47.34
C ALA A 111 -18.12 7.84 -47.40
N ASP A 112 -17.30 7.39 -48.35
CA ASP A 112 -16.95 5.98 -48.49
C ASP A 112 -16.05 5.47 -47.34
N VAL A 113 -16.22 4.20 -46.98
CA VAL A 113 -15.50 3.52 -45.89
C VAL A 113 -13.99 3.61 -46.05
N ALA A 114 -13.46 3.48 -47.27
CA ALA A 114 -12.02 3.57 -47.50
C ALA A 114 -11.48 5.00 -47.29
N LEU A 115 -12.27 6.02 -47.63
CA LEU A 115 -11.92 7.41 -47.38
C LEU A 115 -11.89 7.73 -45.89
N VAL A 116 -12.92 7.29 -45.15
CA VAL A 116 -13.02 7.48 -43.70
C VAL A 116 -11.88 6.79 -42.98
N SER A 117 -11.59 5.53 -43.30
CA SER A 117 -10.47 4.77 -42.73
C SER A 117 -9.12 5.49 -42.95
N ARG A 118 -8.88 6.01 -44.16
CA ARG A 118 -7.65 6.74 -44.49
C ARG A 118 -7.50 8.06 -43.71
N LEU A 119 -8.59 8.82 -43.53
CA LEU A 119 -8.54 10.15 -42.91
C LEU A 119 -8.53 10.09 -41.38
N THR A 120 -9.22 9.11 -40.81
CA THR A 120 -9.30 8.92 -39.34
C THR A 120 -8.17 8.05 -38.80
N GLY A 121 -7.49 7.28 -39.67
CA GLY A 121 -6.51 6.28 -39.28
C GLY A 121 -7.13 5.01 -38.67
N MET A 122 -8.47 4.91 -38.66
CA MET A 122 -9.18 3.74 -38.15
C MET A 122 -9.03 2.53 -39.08
N PRO A 123 -8.95 1.30 -38.55
CA PRO A 123 -9.00 0.09 -39.35
C PRO A 123 -10.29 0.04 -40.18
N THR A 124 -10.18 -0.42 -41.42
CA THR A 124 -11.32 -0.47 -42.35
C THR A 124 -12.47 -1.34 -41.83
N GLU A 125 -12.16 -2.43 -41.12
CA GLU A 125 -13.16 -3.29 -40.46
C GLU A 125 -13.93 -2.55 -39.34
N SER A 126 -13.24 -1.73 -38.55
CA SER A 126 -13.88 -0.91 -37.50
C SER A 126 -14.83 0.13 -38.09
N VAL A 127 -14.43 0.77 -39.19
CA VAL A 127 -15.27 1.74 -39.91
C VAL A 127 -16.50 1.06 -40.53
N ARG A 128 -16.34 -0.15 -41.07
CA ARG A 128 -17.46 -0.93 -41.61
C ARG A 128 -18.48 -1.29 -40.53
N THR A 129 -18.00 -1.75 -39.37
CA THR A 129 -18.86 -2.03 -38.21
C THR A 129 -19.62 -0.78 -37.75
N LEU A 130 -18.96 0.39 -37.76
CA LEU A 130 -19.60 1.67 -37.43
C LEU A 130 -20.68 2.07 -38.45
N ALA A 131 -20.47 1.81 -39.74
CA ALA A 131 -21.46 2.06 -40.78
C ALA A 131 -22.71 1.18 -40.59
N GLU A 132 -22.54 -0.11 -40.34
CA GLU A 132 -23.64 -1.05 -40.08
C GLU A 132 -24.46 -0.68 -38.82
N GLN A 133 -23.82 -0.08 -37.81
CA GLN A 133 -24.51 0.42 -36.62
C GLN A 133 -25.29 1.71 -36.85
N ASN A 134 -24.94 2.52 -37.85
CA ASN A 134 -25.67 3.74 -38.21
C ASN A 134 -26.91 3.47 -39.06
N GLU A 135 -26.98 2.32 -39.74
CA GLU A 135 -28.12 1.91 -40.58
C GLU A 135 -29.25 1.21 -39.79
N ARG A 136 -29.08 0.97 -38.48
CA ARG A 136 -30.09 0.43 -37.57
C ARG A 136 -30.86 1.53 -36.85
#